data_AF-A0A523X5B9-F1
#
_entry.id   AF-A0A523X5B9-F1
#
_cell.length_a   1.000
_cell.length_b   1.000
_cell.length_c   1.000
_cell.angle_alpha   90.00
_cell.angle_beta   90.00
_cell.angle_gamma   90.00
#
_symmetry.space_group_name_H-M   'P 1'
#
loop_
_entity.id
_entity.type
_entity.pdbx_description
1 polymer ?
#
loop_
_entity_poly.entity_id
_entity_poly.type
_entity_poly.pdbx_seq_one_letter_code
_entity_poly.pdbx_strand_id
1 'polypeptide(L)'
;MSLEKAIEEIKTMFWGVLKGKFNPEEEEDVKTHLITNLATLSSYVKTCLPPEQQKEYEKHFSTAKDILLKFDSAGPWFRELPEMIDTVYNVITYANMLQIEYHRFSGTENDTLQ
;
A
#
# COMPACT_ATOMS: atom_id res chain seq x y z
N MET A 1 -5.74 -5.40 11.76
CA MET A 1 -6.18 -4.40 10.77
C MET A 1 -6.71 -5.16 9.56
N SER A 2 -7.87 -4.79 8.99
CA SER A 2 -8.39 -5.44 7.79
C SER A 2 -7.69 -4.93 6.53
N LEU A 3 -7.81 -5.67 5.41
CA LEU A 3 -7.28 -5.26 4.10
C LEU A 3 -7.88 -3.93 3.65
N GLU A 4 -9.20 -3.78 3.77
CA GLU A 4 -9.93 -2.57 3.41
C GLU A 4 -9.45 -1.37 4.23
N LYS A 5 -9.27 -1.56 5.54
CA LYS A 5 -8.80 -0.51 6.43
C LYS A 5 -7.39 -0.06 6.05
N ALA A 6 -6.49 -1.01 5.74
CA ALA A 6 -5.15 -0.68 5.29
C ALA A 6 -5.15 0.12 3.99
N ILE A 7 -5.97 -0.27 3.02
CA ILE A 7 -6.13 0.44 1.73
C ILE A 7 -6.64 1.86 1.94
N GLU A 8 -7.68 2.04 2.76
CA GLU A 8 -8.27 3.35 3.02
C GLU A 8 -7.32 4.27 3.81
N GLU A 9 -6.53 3.72 4.73
CA GLU A 9 -5.47 4.47 5.41
C GLU A 9 -4.40 4.97 4.43
N ILE A 10 -3.91 4.11 3.53
CA ILE A 10 -2.94 4.50 2.48
C ILE A 10 -3.51 5.62 1.62
N LYS A 11 -4.75 5.48 1.12
CA LYS A 11 -5.42 6.50 0.30
C LYS A 11 -5.55 7.82 1.07
N THR A 12 -5.98 7.76 2.32
CA THR A 12 -6.19 8.95 3.15
C THR A 12 -4.90 9.74 3.33
N MET A 13 -3.81 9.03 3.67
CA MET A 13 -2.48 9.64 3.80
C MET A 13 -1.99 10.21 2.48
N PHE A 14 -2.06 9.45 1.39
CA PHE A 14 -1.62 9.89 0.07
C PHE A 14 -2.32 11.17 -0.38
N TRP A 15 -3.66 11.20 -0.31
CA TRP A 15 -4.43 12.39 -0.67
C TRP A 15 -4.23 13.55 0.30
N GLY A 16 -3.92 13.27 1.57
CA GLY A 16 -3.55 14.29 2.54
C GLY A 16 -2.23 14.97 2.18
N VAL A 17 -1.22 14.20 1.81
CA VAL A 17 0.09 14.70 1.33
C VAL A 17 -0.08 15.57 0.10
N LEU A 18 -0.81 15.09 -0.92
CA LEU A 18 -1.04 15.85 -2.15
C LEU A 18 -1.81 17.16 -1.92
N LYS A 19 -2.67 17.20 -0.90
CA LYS A 19 -3.42 18.41 -0.51
C LYS A 19 -2.64 19.33 0.44
N GLY A 20 -1.41 18.97 0.79
CA GLY A 20 -0.58 19.73 1.73
C GLY A 20 -1.16 19.81 3.14
N LYS A 21 -1.84 18.75 3.59
CA LYS A 21 -2.44 18.69 4.93
C LYS A 21 -1.45 18.40 6.05
N PHE A 22 -0.25 17.95 5.72
CA PHE A 22 0.78 17.54 6.66
C PHE A 22 1.95 18.52 6.62
N ASN A 23 2.53 18.78 7.78
CA ASN A 23 3.81 19.45 7.93
C ASN A 23 4.98 18.45 7.80
N PRO A 24 6.24 18.89 7.75
CA PRO A 24 7.38 17.98 7.54
C PRO A 24 7.54 16.88 8.60
N GLU A 25 7.23 17.14 9.88
CA GLU A 25 7.27 16.11 10.93
C GLU A 25 6.16 15.07 10.69
N GLU A 26 4.96 15.54 10.34
CA GLU A 26 3.83 14.67 10.00
C GLU A 26 4.06 13.86 8.71
N GLU A 27 4.88 14.33 7.77
CA GLU A 27 5.25 13.56 6.57
C GLU A 27 6.17 12.35 6.88
N GLU A 28 7.02 12.42 7.92
CA GLU A 28 7.76 11.23 8.42
C GLU A 28 6.84 10.21 9.09
N ASP A 29 5.84 10.68 9.84
CA ASP A 29 4.80 9.81 10.39
C ASP A 29 4.02 9.13 9.25
N VAL A 30 3.61 9.89 8.23
CA VAL A 30 2.95 9.35 7.03
C VAL A 30 3.80 8.27 6.37
N LYS A 31 5.10 8.50 6.17
CA LYS A 31 6.03 7.49 5.64
C LYS A 31 6.03 6.22 6.51
N THR A 32 6.15 6.36 7.83
CA THR A 32 6.17 5.22 8.76
C THR A 32 4.88 4.41 8.69
N HIS A 33 3.74 5.09 8.61
CA HIS A 33 2.43 4.46 8.47
C HIS A 33 2.24 3.80 7.09
N LEU A 34 2.73 4.41 6.01
CA LEU A 34 2.74 3.79 4.67
C LEU A 34 3.55 2.50 4.66
N ILE A 35 4.75 2.49 5.27
CA ILE A 35 5.59 1.29 5.39
C ILE A 35 4.90 0.19 6.20
N THR A 36 4.24 0.55 7.31
CA THR A 36 3.47 -0.39 8.14
C THR A 36 2.30 -1.00 7.37
N ASN A 37 1.60 -0.19 6.58
CA ASN A 37 0.52 -0.64 5.73
C ASN A 37 1.02 -1.55 4.58
N LEU A 38 2.19 -1.28 3.98
CA LEU A 38 2.82 -2.17 3.00
C LEU A 38 3.15 -3.55 3.58
N ALA A 39 3.63 -3.61 4.83
CA ALA A 39 3.85 -4.88 5.50
C ALA A 39 2.53 -5.65 5.72
N THR A 40 1.45 -4.93 6.03
CA THR A 40 0.11 -5.53 6.15
C THR A 40 -0.39 -6.07 4.83
N LEU A 41 -0.31 -5.30 3.75
CA LEU A 41 -0.67 -5.75 2.39
C LEU A 41 0.15 -6.98 1.98
N SER A 42 1.46 -6.98 2.26
CA SER A 42 2.34 -8.11 1.96
C SER A 42 1.95 -9.37 2.75
N SER A 43 1.45 -9.22 3.97
CA SER A 43 0.89 -10.35 4.73
C SER A 43 -0.38 -10.88 4.07
N TYR A 44 -1.28 -10.00 3.62
CA TYR A 44 -2.52 -10.40 2.94
C TYR A 44 -2.26 -11.14 1.62
N VAL A 45 -1.28 -10.69 0.83
CA VAL A 45 -0.83 -11.38 -0.38
C VAL A 45 -0.51 -12.85 -0.08
N LYS A 46 0.26 -13.10 0.99
CA LYS A 46 0.68 -14.46 1.38
C LYS A 46 -0.46 -15.34 1.86
N THR A 47 -1.50 -14.75 2.47
CA THR A 47 -2.63 -15.50 3.01
C THR A 47 -3.72 -15.74 1.98
N CYS A 48 -3.85 -14.88 0.96
CA CYS A 48 -5.01 -14.84 0.10
C CYS A 48 -4.75 -15.28 -1.35
N LEU A 49 -3.49 -15.24 -1.79
CA LEU A 49 -3.13 -15.53 -3.18
C LEU A 49 -2.29 -16.79 -3.30
N PRO A 50 -2.38 -17.52 -4.44
CA PRO A 50 -1.49 -18.62 -4.74
C PRO A 50 -0.04 -18.14 -4.99
N PRO A 51 0.99 -18.96 -4.71
CA PRO A 51 2.40 -18.56 -4.77
C PRO A 51 2.85 -17.93 -6.10
N GLU A 52 2.24 -18.33 -7.21
CA GLU A 52 2.54 -17.79 -8.54
C GLU A 52 2.20 -16.30 -8.64
N GLN A 53 1.08 -15.87 -8.04
CA GLN A 53 0.62 -14.48 -8.04
C GLN A 53 1.34 -13.64 -6.98
N GLN A 54 1.76 -14.25 -5.85
CA GLN A 54 2.42 -13.53 -4.76
C GLN A 54 3.67 -12.77 -5.20
N LYS A 55 4.47 -13.34 -6.10
CA LYS A 55 5.77 -12.79 -6.52
C LYS A 55 5.67 -11.38 -7.09
N GLU A 56 4.62 -11.10 -7.86
CA GLU A 56 4.44 -9.79 -8.46
C GLU A 56 4.15 -8.75 -7.38
N TYR A 57 3.16 -9.01 -6.51
CA TYR A 57 2.82 -8.14 -5.39
C TYR A 57 4.01 -7.90 -4.45
N GLU A 58 4.74 -8.95 -4.09
CA GLU A 58 5.93 -8.84 -3.23
C GLU A 58 6.99 -7.93 -3.85
N LYS A 59 7.23 -8.06 -5.16
CA LYS A 59 8.16 -7.18 -5.87
C LYS A 59 7.71 -5.72 -5.81
N HIS A 60 6.43 -5.44 -6.09
CA HIS A 60 5.91 -4.08 -6.07
C HIS A 60 5.94 -3.46 -4.66
N PHE A 61 5.51 -4.19 -3.64
CA PHE A 61 5.50 -3.70 -2.27
C PHE A 61 6.90 -3.56 -1.67
N SER A 62 7.83 -4.48 -1.99
CA SER A 62 9.23 -4.34 -1.59
C SER A 62 9.88 -3.12 -2.24
N THR A 63 9.68 -2.94 -3.55
CA THR A 63 10.21 -1.77 -4.28
C THR A 63 9.68 -0.47 -3.68
N ALA A 64 8.37 -0.41 -3.39
CA ALA A 64 7.75 0.75 -2.78
C ALA A 64 8.31 1.05 -1.39
N LYS A 65 8.53 0.01 -0.57
CA LYS A 65 9.15 0.15 0.75
C LYS A 65 10.56 0.74 0.64
N ASP A 66 11.36 0.24 -0.30
CA ASP A 66 12.74 0.72 -0.49
C ASP A 66 12.80 2.18 -0.95
N ILE A 67 11.83 2.61 -1.78
CA ILE A 67 11.70 4.02 -2.18
C ILE A 67 11.28 4.88 -0.99
N LEU A 68 10.23 4.48 -0.25
CA LEU A 68 9.75 5.23 0.93
C LEU A 68 10.83 5.37 2.02
N LEU A 69 11.68 4.36 2.19
CA LEU A 69 12.80 4.42 3.15
C LEU A 69 13.86 5.47 2.79
N LYS A 70 13.95 5.87 1.51
CA LYS A 70 14.86 6.93 1.06
C LYS A 70 14.27 8.33 1.24
N PHE A 71 12.99 8.47 1.57
CA PHE A 71 12.40 9.77 1.85
C PHE A 71 13.03 10.37 3.11
N ASP A 72 13.41 11.64 3.01
CA ASP A 72 13.98 12.44 4.09
C ASP A 72 13.22 13.76 4.17
N SER A 73 12.48 13.96 5.26
CA SER A 73 11.68 15.18 5.49
C SER A 73 12.50 16.45 5.71
N ALA A 74 13.82 16.35 5.90
CA ALA A 74 14.70 17.52 5.85
C ALA A 74 14.94 18.03 4.42
N GLY A 75 14.54 17.25 3.40
CA GLY A 75 14.66 17.56 1.99
C GLY A 75 13.39 18.18 1.37
N PRO A 76 13.15 17.97 0.06
CA PRO A 76 11.92 18.38 -0.59
C PRO A 76 10.69 17.72 0.03
N TRP A 77 9.54 18.38 -0.05
CA TRP A 77 8.29 17.84 0.47
C TRP A 77 7.92 16.55 -0.28
N PHE A 78 7.25 15.61 0.38
CA PHE A 78 6.83 14.36 -0.24
C PHE A 78 6.07 14.62 -1.56
N ARG A 79 5.13 15.59 -1.54
CA ARG A 79 4.32 15.97 -2.71
C ARG A 79 5.11 16.63 -3.85
N GLU A 80 6.38 16.95 -3.65
CA GLU A 80 7.27 17.52 -4.67
C GLU A 80 8.20 16.47 -5.28
N LEU A 81 8.11 15.22 -4.82
CA LEU A 81 8.93 14.10 -5.27
C LEU A 81 8.09 13.17 -6.17
N PRO A 82 8.22 13.25 -7.51
CA PRO A 82 7.42 12.43 -8.42
C PRO A 82 7.58 10.92 -8.17
N GLU A 83 8.80 10.46 -7.86
CA GLU A 83 9.07 9.06 -7.55
C GLU A 83 8.26 8.57 -6.34
N MET A 84 8.05 9.41 -5.33
CA MET A 84 7.24 9.08 -4.15
C MET A 84 5.76 9.02 -4.50
N ILE A 85 5.29 9.98 -5.31
CA ILE A 85 3.89 10.04 -5.75
C ILE A 85 3.54 8.80 -6.57
N ASP A 86 4.36 8.51 -7.58
CA ASP A 86 4.17 7.37 -8.48
C ASP A 86 4.24 6.05 -7.70
N THR A 87 5.15 5.96 -6.73
CA THR A 87 5.28 4.80 -5.85
C THR A 87 4.01 4.54 -5.07
N VAL A 88 3.49 5.54 -4.35
CA VAL A 88 2.28 5.34 -3.53
C VAL A 88 1.04 5.12 -4.41
N TYR A 89 0.97 5.76 -5.57
CA TYR A 89 -0.10 5.52 -6.54
C TYR A 89 -0.10 4.06 -7.05
N ASN A 90 1.08 3.52 -7.38
CA ASN A 90 1.23 2.12 -7.77
C ASN A 90 0.83 1.18 -6.62
N VAL A 91 1.21 1.49 -5.38
CA VAL A 91 0.79 0.72 -4.20
C VAL A 91 -0.73 0.69 -4.09
N ILE A 92 -1.41 1.83 -4.23
CA ILE A 92 -2.88 1.90 -4.19
C ILE A 92 -3.50 1.04 -5.30
N THR A 93 -2.93 1.07 -6.50
CA THR A 93 -3.40 0.27 -7.64
C THR A 93 -3.32 -1.22 -7.33
N TYR A 94 -2.16 -1.72 -6.92
CA TYR A 94 -1.98 -3.12 -6.54
C TYR A 94 -2.82 -3.50 -5.32
N ALA A 95 -2.95 -2.62 -4.32
CA ALA A 95 -3.75 -2.91 -3.15
C ALA A 95 -5.25 -3.07 -3.48
N ASN A 96 -5.78 -2.25 -4.39
CA ASN A 96 -7.15 -2.42 -4.89
C ASN A 96 -7.31 -3.73 -5.69
N MET A 97 -6.31 -4.11 -6.49
CA MET A 97 -6.32 -5.40 -7.21
C MET A 97 -6.32 -6.58 -6.24
N LEU A 98 -5.47 -6.55 -5.20
CA LEU A 98 -5.43 -7.53 -4.13
C LEU A 98 -6.79 -7.64 -3.42
N GLN A 99 -7.47 -6.52 -3.18
CA GLN A 99 -8.81 -6.53 -2.61
C GLN A 99 -9.80 -7.27 -3.53
N ILE A 100 -9.79 -7.01 -4.83
CA ILE A 100 -10.66 -7.70 -5.79
C ILE A 100 -10.37 -9.20 -5.79
N GLU A 101 -9.10 -9.60 -5.81
CA GLU A 101 -8.68 -11.00 -5.78
C GLU A 101 -9.12 -11.68 -4.47
N TYR A 102 -8.93 -11.02 -3.33
CA TYR A 102 -9.38 -11.52 -2.03
C TYR A 102 -10.89 -11.81 -2.01
N HIS A 103 -11.71 -10.90 -2.56
CA HIS A 103 -13.16 -11.10 -2.65
C HIS A 103 -13.53 -12.24 -3.61
N ARG A 104 -12.77 -12.43 -4.70
CA ARG A 104 -12.98 -13.56 -5.60
C ARG A 104 -12.67 -14.89 -4.92
N PHE A 105 -11.53 -15.01 -4.25
CA PHE A 105 -11.12 -16.25 -3.58
C PHE A 105 -12.02 -16.60 -2.39
N SER A 106 -12.38 -15.62 -1.56
CA SER A 106 -13.34 -15.82 -0.46
C SER A 106 -14.76 -16.12 -0.93
N GLY A 107 -15.16 -15.62 -2.11
CA GLY A 107 -16.43 -15.97 -2.75
C GLY A 107 -16.47 -17.41 -3.27
N THR A 108 -15.38 -17.89 -3.88
CA THR A 108 -15.32 -19.25 -4.44
C THR A 108 -15.37 -20.37 -3.41
N GLU A 109 -14.93 -20.16 -2.17
CA GLU A 109 -15.04 -21.19 -1.12
C GLU A 109 -16.51 -21.49 -0.73
N ASN A 110 -17.42 -20.52 -0.89
CA ASN A 110 -18.85 -20.71 -0.56
C ASN A 110 -19.63 -21.50 -1.63
N ASP A 111 -19.18 -21.50 -2.89
CA ASP A 111 -19.89 -22.20 -3.97
C ASP A 111 -19.54 -23.69 -4.06
N THR A 112 -18.44 -24.13 -3.42
CA THR A 112 -18.04 -25.56 -3.36
C THR A 112 -18.68 -26.37 -2.23
N LEU A 113 -19.56 -25.78 -1.42
CA LEU A 113 -20.24 -26.43 -0.30
C LEU A 113 -21.76 -26.57 -0.46
N GLN A 114 -22.31 -26.40 -1.67
CA GLN A 114 -23.71 -26.69 -2.01
C GLN A 114 -23.83 -27.92 -2.91
#